data_AF-A0A3S0F4T0-F1
#
_entry.id   AF-A0A3S0F4T0-F1
#
_cell.length_a   1.000
_cell.length_b   1.000
_cell.length_c   1.000
_cell.angle_alpha   90.00
_cell.angle_beta   90.00
_cell.angle_gamma   90.00
#
_symmetry.space_group_name_H-M   'P 1'
#
loop_
_entity.id
_entity.type
_entity.pdbx_description
1 polymer ?
#
loop_
_entity_poly.entity_id
_entity_poly.type
_entity_poly.pdbx_seq_one_letter_code
_entity_poly.pdbx_strand_id
1 'polypeptide(L)'
;MKRYFNIHKEIALGFFNGREQYDVLIEPGHGWVMFNGCDIYWVVDGQERMSETINNAIAIWLKDGSIEETAPVIPDLAPESRSS
;
A
#
# COMPACT_ATOMS: atom_id res chain seq x y z
N MET A 1 -0.19 10.45 -10.98
CA MET A 1 0.86 9.41 -11.19
C MET A 1 0.79 8.47 -10.00
N LYS A 2 0.70 7.16 -10.21
CA LYS A 2 0.65 6.19 -9.11
C LYS A 2 2.06 6.03 -8.52
N ARG A 3 2.17 6.13 -7.20
CA ARG A 3 3.37 5.84 -6.41
C ARG A 3 3.11 4.61 -5.55
N TYR A 4 4.05 3.70 -5.50
CA TYR A 4 3.93 2.45 -4.74
C TYR A 4 4.96 2.45 -3.61
N PHE A 5 4.60 1.86 -2.48
CA PHE A 5 5.45 1.81 -1.31
C PHE A 5 5.46 0.42 -0.69
N ASN A 6 6.66 -0.07 -0.37
CA ASN A 6 6.84 -1.22 0.48
C ASN A 6 6.55 -0.83 1.93
N ILE A 7 5.96 -1.75 2.69
CA ILE A 7 5.66 -1.58 4.11
C ILE A 7 6.77 -2.25 4.92
N HIS A 8 7.47 -1.46 5.74
CA HIS A 8 8.59 -1.89 6.58
C HIS A 8 8.26 -1.93 8.08
N LYS A 9 7.23 -1.19 8.49
CA LYS A 9 6.66 -1.24 9.84
C LYS A 9 5.16 -1.38 9.72
N GLU A 10 4.53 -1.92 10.76
CA GLU A 10 3.08 -2.01 10.83
C GLU A 10 2.44 -0.62 10.65
N ILE A 11 1.42 -0.54 9.78
CA ILE A 11 0.61 0.66 9.56
C ILE A 11 -0.87 0.34 9.73
N ALA A 12 -1.67 1.31 10.14
CA ALA A 12 -3.12 1.19 10.19
C ALA A 12 -3.75 1.88 8.97
N LEU A 13 -4.63 1.16 8.26
CA LEU A 13 -5.49 1.73 7.23
C LEU A 13 -6.96 1.62 7.63
N GLY A 14 -7.68 2.73 7.50
CA GLY A 14 -9.12 2.81 7.73
C GLY A 14 -9.88 2.46 6.46
N PHE A 15 -10.97 1.72 6.60
CA PHE A 15 -11.84 1.31 5.50
C PHE A 15 -13.31 1.50 5.86
N PHE A 16 -14.15 1.64 4.83
CA PHE A 16 -15.59 1.70 4.96
C PHE A 16 -16.25 0.65 4.06
N ASN A 17 -17.12 -0.20 4.62
CA ASN A 17 -17.81 -1.25 3.85
C ASN A 17 -19.24 -0.86 3.43
N GLY A 18 -19.60 0.43 3.53
CA GLY A 18 -20.97 0.91 3.29
C GLY A 18 -21.86 0.91 4.54
N ARG A 19 -21.41 0.30 5.64
CA ARG A 19 -22.15 0.24 6.92
C ARG A 19 -21.33 0.75 8.10
N GLU A 20 -20.09 0.32 8.20
CA GLU A 20 -19.21 0.66 9.32
C GLU A 20 -17.82 1.06 8.84
N GLN A 21 -17.17 1.93 9.62
CA GLN A 21 -15.75 2.23 9.50
C GLN A 21 -14.97 1.30 10.42
N TYR A 22 -13.87 0.76 9.92
CA TYR A 22 -12.98 -0.13 10.65
C TYR A 22 -11.54 0.06 10.21
N ASP A 23 -10.61 -0.15 11.13
CA ASP A 23 -9.17 -0.09 10.86
C ASP A 23 -8.60 -1.50 10.69
N VAL A 24 -7.64 -1.63 9.77
CA VAL A 24 -6.85 -2.84 9.56
C VAL A 24 -5.39 -2.51 9.80
N LEU A 25 -4.75 -3.27 10.67
CA LEU A 25 -3.29 -3.27 10.82
C LEU A 25 -2.68 -4.11 9.71
N ILE A 26 -1.73 -3.52 8.98
CA ILE A 26 -1.04 -4.15 7.86
C ILE A 26 0.41 -4.35 8.26
N GLU A 27 0.79 -5.61 8.35
CA GLU A 27 2.15 -6.03 8.68
C GLU A 27 3.11 -5.87 7.48
N PRO A 28 4.43 -5.74 7.74
CA PRO A 28 5.43 -5.74 6.69
C PRO A 28 5.32 -6.97 5.76
N GLY A 29 5.40 -6.74 4.45
CA GLY A 29 5.30 -7.80 3.44
C GLY A 29 3.88 -8.21 3.06
N HIS A 30 2.83 -7.74 3.76
CA HIS A 30 1.43 -8.02 3.41
C HIS A 30 0.88 -6.98 2.42
N GLY A 31 1.45 -7.00 1.20
CA GLY A 31 1.07 -6.11 0.11
C GLY A 31 1.83 -4.78 0.09
N TRP A 32 1.24 -3.79 -0.59
CA TRP A 32 1.84 -2.46 -0.79
C TRP A 32 0.86 -1.34 -0.48
N VAL A 33 1.40 -0.17 -0.14
CA VAL A 33 0.62 1.07 -0.19
C VAL A 33 0.74 1.66 -1.59
N MET A 34 -0.36 2.12 -2.17
CA MET A 34 -0.36 2.92 -3.40
C MET A 34 -0.98 4.29 -3.13
N PHE A 35 -0.37 5.34 -3.64
CA PHE A 35 -0.90 6.70 -3.58
C PHE A 35 -0.98 7.28 -4.99
N ASN A 36 -2.17 7.70 -5.41
CA ASN A 36 -2.40 8.28 -6.74
C ASN A 36 -2.27 9.82 -6.76
N GLY A 37 -2.01 10.44 -5.60
CA GLY A 37 -2.04 11.90 -5.40
C GLY A 37 -3.29 12.41 -4.67
N CYS A 38 -4.32 11.57 -4.53
CA CYS A 38 -5.61 11.91 -3.94
C CYS A 38 -6.10 10.88 -2.92
N ASP A 39 -5.91 9.58 -3.14
CA ASP A 39 -6.32 8.55 -2.20
C ASP A 39 -5.19 7.55 -1.95
N ILE A 40 -5.27 6.94 -0.76
CA ILE A 40 -4.41 5.85 -0.33
C ILE A 40 -5.12 4.54 -0.66
N TYR A 41 -4.38 3.58 -1.19
CA TYR A 41 -4.87 2.23 -1.49
C TYR A 41 -3.96 1.20 -0.83
N TRP A 42 -4.56 0.11 -0.37
CA TRP A 42 -3.85 -1.13 -0.07
C TRP A 42 -3.92 -2.04 -1.29
N VAL A 43 -2.75 -2.43 -1.80
CA VAL A 43 -2.63 -3.37 -2.90
C VAL A 43 -2.25 -4.73 -2.34
N VAL A 44 -3.17 -5.69 -2.41
CA VAL A 44 -3.00 -7.05 -1.87
C VAL A 44 -3.72 -8.06 -2.76
N ASP A 45 -3.12 -9.22 -2.99
CA ASP A 45 -3.67 -10.28 -3.86
C ASP A 45 -4.10 -9.79 -5.25
N GLY A 46 -3.35 -8.84 -5.81
CA GLY A 46 -3.64 -8.21 -7.11
C GLY A 46 -4.84 -7.24 -7.11
N GLN A 47 -5.40 -6.92 -5.95
CA GLN A 47 -6.53 -6.00 -5.80
C GLN A 47 -6.12 -4.68 -5.16
N GLU A 48 -6.65 -3.56 -5.69
CA GLU A 48 -6.53 -2.24 -5.09
C GLU A 48 -7.75 -1.98 -4.18
N ARG A 49 -7.51 -1.77 -2.88
CA ARG A 49 -8.55 -1.44 -1.90
C ARG A 49 -8.35 0.00 -1.43
N MET A 50 -9.27 0.89 -1.77
CA MET A 50 -9.21 2.29 -1.35
C MET A 50 -9.39 2.39 0.17
N SER A 51 -8.50 3.16 0.81
CA SER A 51 -8.52 3.47 2.24
C SER A 51 -9.10 4.87 2.47
N GLU A 52 -9.84 5.01 3.57
CA GLU A 52 -10.34 6.29 4.10
C GLU A 52 -9.30 7.01 4.97
N THR A 53 -8.11 6.43 5.14
CA THR A 53 -7.02 7.07 5.88
C THR A 53 -6.63 8.39 5.22
N ILE A 54 -6.52 9.44 6.04
CA ILE A 54 -6.16 10.78 5.58
C ILE A 54 -4.79 10.75 4.88
N ASN A 55 -4.72 11.32 3.67
CA ASN A 55 -3.56 11.35 2.78
C ASN A 55 -2.24 11.80 3.43
N ASN A 56 -2.30 12.66 4.44
CA ASN A 56 -1.12 13.12 5.19
C ASN A 56 -0.34 11.97 5.85
N ALA A 57 -0.97 10.80 6.05
CA ALA A 57 -0.32 9.61 6.57
C ALA A 57 0.88 9.16 5.70
N ILE A 58 0.81 9.33 4.37
CA ILE A 58 1.92 9.00 3.46
C ILE A 58 3.21 9.74 3.85
N ALA A 59 3.11 11.05 4.12
CA ALA A 59 4.28 11.85 4.49
C ALA A 59 4.83 11.46 5.87
N ILE A 60 3.95 11.06 6.80
CA ILE A 60 4.34 10.60 8.14
C ILE A 60 5.08 9.27 8.04
N TRP A 61 4.52 8.29 7.33
CA TRP A 61 5.11 6.97 7.17
C TRP A 61 6.43 6.98 6.38
N LEU A 62 6.57 7.89 5.41
CA LEU A 62 7.86 8.10 4.74
C LEU A 62 8.89 8.68 5.71
N LYS A 63 8.49 9.65 6.53
CA LYS A 63 9.39 10.33 7.46
C LYS A 63 9.88 9.41 8.58
N ASP A 64 9.04 8.51 9.07
CA ASP A 64 9.39 7.57 10.14
C ASP A 64 9.93 6.22 9.63
N GLY A 65 9.96 6.02 8.30
CA GLY A 65 10.45 4.80 7.65
C GLY A 65 9.51 3.61 7.78
N SER A 66 8.22 3.83 8.02
CA SER A 66 7.20 2.77 7.98
C SER A 66 6.92 2.31 6.56
N ILE A 67 7.07 3.19 5.57
CA ILE A 67 7.00 2.85 4.15
C ILE A 67 8.20 3.42 3.37
N GLU A 68 8.55 2.77 2.27
CA GLU A 68 9.59 3.22 1.33
C GLU A 68 9.06 3.18 -0.11
N GLU A 69 9.29 4.24 -0.88
CA GLU A 69 8.85 4.31 -2.28
C GLU A 69 9.59 3.28 -3.13
N THR A 70 8.85 2.54 -3.95
CA THR A 70 9.36 1.50 -4.82
C THR A 70 8.85 1.68 -6.25
N ALA A 71 9.57 1.09 -7.20
CA ALA A 71 9.12 1.04 -8.58
C ALA A 71 7.76 0.30 -8.64
N PRO A 72 6.86 0.66 -9.58
CA PRO A 72 5.59 -0.05 -9.73
C PRO A 72 5.87 -1.54 -9.97
N VAL A 73 5.48 -2.39 -9.02
CA VAL A 73 5.49 -3.84 -9.20
C VAL A 73 4.27 -4.15 -10.05
N ILE A 74 4.47 -4.25 -11.36
CA ILE A 74 3.46 -4.77 -12.28
C ILE A 74 3.44 -6.29 -12.06
N PRO A 75 2.34 -6.89 -11.55
CA PRO A 75 2.31 -8.33 -11.23
C PRO A 75 2.62 -9.23 -12.44
N ASP A 76 2.38 -8.75 -13.67
CA ASP A 76 2.70 -9.44 -14.94
C ASP A 76 4.16 -9.27 -15.42
N LEU A 77 5.01 -8.56 -14.66
CA LEU A 77 6.45 -8.43 -14.91
C LEU A 77 7.27 -8.98 -13.74
N ALA A 78 6.74 -9.97 -13.00
CA ALA A 78 7.62 -10.88 -12.30
C ALA A 78 8.53 -11.53 -13.37
N PRO A 79 9.86 -11.38 -13.33
CA PRO A 79 10.72 -12.06 -14.27
C PRO A 79 10.50 -13.55 -14.08
N GLU A 80 9.85 -14.18 -15.04
CA GLU A 80 9.79 -15.63 -15.11
C GLU A 80 11.22 -16.15 -14.94
N SER A 81 11.38 -16.97 -13.92
CA SER A 81 12.50 -17.84 -13.61
C SER A 81 13.51 -17.91 -14.75
N ARG A 82 14.61 -17.15 -14.65
CA ARG A 82 15.84 -17.48 -15.38
C ARG A 82 16.37 -18.79 -14.82
N SER A 83 15.75 -19.89 -15.23
CA SER A 83 16.31 -21.23 -15.06
C SER A 83 17.34 -21.40 -16.16
N SER A 84 18.58 -21.64 -15.72
CA SER A 84 19.76 -21.90 -16.55
C SER A 84 19.68 -23.26 -17.23
#